data_AF-G5AU75-F1
#
_entry.id   AF-G5AU75-F1
#
_cell.length_a   1.000
_cell.length_b   1.000
_cell.length_c   1.000
_cell.angle_alpha   90.00
_cell.angle_beta   90.00
_cell.angle_gamma   90.00
#
_symmetry.space_group_name_H-M   'P 1'
#
loop_
_entity.id
_entity.type
_entity.pdbx_description
1 polymer ?
#
loop_
_entity_poly.entity_id
_entity_poly.type
_entity_poly.pdbx_seq_one_letter_code
_entity_poly.pdbx_strand_id
1 'polypeptide(L)'
;MYYMNDGVYGSFNCILYDHAHVKPLLQKRPKPDEKYYSSSIWRPTCDGLDYIMEHCDLPEVHVGDWMLFENMVACTITAASTFHGFQRPTIYFVILRPAWQLMQWVQNHSFLLGMEEQDICTLPVPCACESEMKWHLTVLASTSINV
;
A
#
# COMPACT_ATOMS: atom_id res chain seq x y z
N MET A 1 8.06 -15.76 -15.17
CA MET A 1 7.67 -14.34 -15.33
C MET A 1 6.17 -14.28 -15.11
N TYR A 2 5.69 -13.27 -14.38
CA TYR A 2 4.26 -13.09 -14.06
C TYR A 2 3.83 -11.65 -14.35
N TYR A 3 2.61 -11.46 -14.86
CA TYR A 3 2.06 -10.15 -15.18
C TYR A 3 0.84 -9.79 -14.32
N MET A 4 0.85 -8.58 -13.76
CA MET A 4 -0.20 -8.06 -12.87
C MET A 4 -0.99 -6.91 -13.51
N ASN A 5 -2.17 -6.59 -12.97
CA ASN A 5 -3.01 -5.48 -13.45
C ASN A 5 -2.56 -4.09 -12.98
N ASP A 6 -1.49 -4.01 -12.19
CA ASP A 6 -0.94 -2.75 -11.70
C ASP A 6 0.59 -2.78 -11.84
N GLY A 7 1.24 -1.62 -11.76
CA GLY A 7 2.66 -1.47 -12.07
C GLY A 7 3.20 -0.08 -11.71
N VAL A 8 4.38 0.27 -12.22
CA VAL A 8 5.11 1.47 -11.77
C VAL A 8 4.44 2.76 -12.20
N TYR A 9 3.60 2.72 -13.24
CA TYR A 9 2.77 3.86 -13.63
C TYR A 9 1.49 4.02 -12.79
N GLY A 10 1.17 3.02 -11.96
CA GLY A 10 0.01 2.99 -11.07
C GLY A 10 0.44 3.05 -9.60
N SER A 11 0.05 2.05 -8.81
CA SER A 11 0.31 2.05 -7.35
C SER A 11 1.79 1.84 -6.99
N PHE A 12 2.59 1.28 -7.89
CA PHE A 12 4.01 0.99 -7.66
C PHE A 12 4.95 2.11 -8.12
N ASN A 13 4.43 3.31 -8.39
CA ASN A 13 5.28 4.45 -8.72
C ASN A 13 6.27 4.79 -7.59
N CYS A 14 5.96 4.40 -6.35
CA CYS A 14 6.86 4.52 -5.20
C CYS A 14 8.18 3.78 -5.38
N ILE A 15 8.26 2.77 -6.25
CA ILE A 15 9.52 2.11 -6.61
C ILE A 15 10.45 3.10 -7.33
N LEU A 16 9.89 3.92 -8.23
CA LEU A 16 10.64 4.88 -9.03
C LEU A 16 10.91 6.18 -8.26
N TYR A 17 9.90 6.74 -7.59
CA TYR A 17 9.98 8.06 -6.97
C TYR A 17 10.47 8.04 -5.51
N ASP A 18 10.14 6.99 -4.77
CA ASP A 18 10.43 6.89 -3.33
C ASP A 18 11.49 5.82 -3.02
N HIS A 19 12.00 5.13 -4.05
CA HIS A 19 12.91 3.98 -3.91
C HIS A 19 12.38 2.90 -2.94
N ALA A 20 11.06 2.71 -2.94
CA ALA A 20 10.41 1.78 -2.05
C ALA A 20 10.78 0.32 -2.37
N HIS A 21 11.04 -0.47 -1.32
CA HIS A 21 11.24 -1.91 -1.43
C HIS A 21 9.94 -2.64 -1.11
N VAL A 22 9.24 -3.09 -2.14
CA VAL A 22 8.01 -3.88 -2.00
C VAL A 22 8.32 -5.37 -1.88
N LYS A 23 7.46 -6.12 -1.19
CA LYS A 23 7.57 -7.58 -1.06
C LYS A 23 6.25 -8.23 -1.44
N PRO A 24 6.24 -9.14 -2.44
CA PRO A 24 5.04 -9.87 -2.80
C PRO A 24 4.71 -10.90 -1.71
N LEU A 25 3.45 -10.92 -1.27
CA LEU A 25 2.90 -11.95 -0.39
C LEU A 25 1.81 -12.71 -1.15
N LEU A 26 1.86 -14.04 -1.11
CA LEU A 26 0.81 -14.85 -1.71
C LEU A 26 -0.39 -14.92 -0.78
N GLN A 27 -1.59 -14.72 -1.32
CA GLN A 27 -2.83 -14.89 -0.56
C GLN A 27 -2.97 -16.33 -0.02
N LYS A 28 -2.55 -17.30 -0.83
CA LYS A 28 -2.49 -18.72 -0.44
C LYS A 28 -1.17 -18.97 0.29
N ARG A 29 -1.25 -19.62 1.44
CA ARG A 29 -0.05 -20.05 2.17
C ARG A 29 0.67 -21.14 1.36
N PRO A 30 1.98 -20.98 1.07
CA PRO A 30 2.75 -22.02 0.41
C PRO A 30 2.75 -23.31 1.22
N LYS A 31 2.80 -24.46 0.54
CA LYS A 31 2.99 -25.75 1.21
C LYS A 31 4.43 -25.85 1.73
N PRO A 32 4.69 -26.59 2.82
CA PRO A 32 6.05 -26.71 3.39
C PRO A 32 7.09 -27.23 2.39
N ASP A 33 6.68 -28.12 1.50
CA ASP A 33 7.55 -28.79 0.51
C ASP A 33 7.45 -28.16 -0.89
N GLU A 34 6.88 -26.96 -1.00
CA GLU A 34 6.67 -26.30 -2.28
C GLU A 34 7.99 -25.75 -2.84
N LYS A 35 8.23 -26.03 -4.13
CA LYS A 35 9.44 -25.56 -4.80
C LYS A 35 9.30 -24.09 -5.15
N TYR A 36 10.39 -23.34 -4.95
CA TYR A 36 10.51 -21.96 -5.34
C TYR A 36 11.30 -21.86 -6.65
N TYR A 37 10.93 -20.89 -7.46
CA TYR A 37 11.51 -20.61 -8.77
C TYR A 37 11.91 -19.15 -8.86
N SER A 38 13.08 -18.89 -9.44
CA SER A 38 13.50 -17.54 -9.78
C SER A 38 12.51 -16.94 -10.79
N SER A 39 11.89 -15.85 -10.37
CA SER A 39 10.72 -15.25 -11.00
C SER A 39 10.89 -13.73 -11.09
N SER A 40 10.09 -13.12 -11.96
CA SER A 40 10.03 -11.68 -12.14
C SER A 40 8.58 -11.26 -12.36
N ILE A 41 8.23 -10.06 -11.86
CA ILE A 41 6.87 -9.54 -11.79
C ILE A 41 6.78 -8.24 -12.58
N TRP A 42 5.83 -8.18 -13.51
CA TRP A 42 5.69 -7.14 -14.51
C TRP A 42 4.26 -6.64 -14.60
N ARG A 43 4.09 -5.51 -15.28
CA ARG A 43 2.79 -5.08 -15.79
C ARG A 43 2.74 -5.34 -17.31
N PRO A 44 1.58 -5.69 -17.89
CA PRO A 44 1.47 -5.98 -19.32
C PRO A 44 1.36 -4.69 -20.15
N THR A 45 2.29 -3.75 -19.98
CA THR A 45 2.42 -2.58 -20.85
C THR A 45 3.49 -2.83 -21.91
N CYS A 46 3.52 -1.99 -22.94
CA CYS A 46 4.56 -2.05 -23.98
C CYS A 46 5.88 -1.39 -23.54
N ASP A 47 6.04 -1.11 -22.24
CA ASP A 47 7.22 -0.47 -21.67
C ASP A 47 8.05 -1.48 -20.87
N GLY A 48 9.31 -1.68 -21.27
CA GLY A 48 10.24 -2.57 -20.60
C GLY A 48 10.66 -2.10 -19.20
N LEU A 49 10.34 -0.87 -18.81
CA LEU A 49 10.58 -0.35 -17.47
C LEU A 49 9.41 -0.59 -16.51
N ASP A 50 8.27 -1.11 -16.98
CA ASP A 50 7.08 -1.35 -16.16
C ASP A 50 7.13 -2.71 -15.46
N TYR A 51 8.20 -2.90 -14.67
CA TYR A 51 8.38 -4.04 -13.80
C TYR A 51 8.26 -3.65 -12.32
N ILE A 52 7.67 -4.54 -11.54
CA ILE A 52 7.57 -4.38 -10.08
C ILE A 52 8.80 -5.01 -9.43
N MET A 53 9.24 -6.18 -9.91
CA MET A 53 10.36 -6.91 -9.32
C MET A 53 11.09 -7.71 -10.39
N GLU A 54 12.36 -7.40 -10.62
CA GLU A 54 13.18 -8.09 -11.63
C GLU A 54 13.59 -9.50 -11.18
N HIS A 55 13.83 -9.69 -9.89
CA HIS A 55 14.24 -10.96 -9.30
C HIS A 55 13.54 -11.22 -7.97
N CYS A 56 12.80 -12.32 -7.89
CA CYS A 56 12.18 -12.82 -6.67
C CYS A 56 12.05 -14.34 -6.71
N ASP A 57 12.09 -14.98 -5.55
CA ASP A 57 11.79 -16.40 -5.45
C ASP A 57 10.33 -16.58 -5.06
N LEU A 58 9.57 -17.26 -5.91
CA LEU A 58 8.16 -17.54 -5.70
C LEU A 58 7.87 -19.02 -5.98
N PRO A 59 6.89 -19.63 -5.28
CA PRO A 59 6.35 -20.91 -5.73
C PRO A 59 5.64 -20.74 -7.09
N GLU A 60 5.17 -21.85 -7.65
CA GLU A 60 4.38 -21.79 -8.88
C GLU A 60 3.06 -21.06 -8.60
N VAL A 61 2.79 -20.00 -9.38
CA VAL A 61 1.57 -19.20 -9.26
C VAL A 61 0.82 -19.21 -10.58
N HIS A 62 -0.51 -19.26 -10.53
CA HIS A 62 -1.34 -19.35 -11.72
C HIS A 62 -2.14 -18.07 -11.99
N VAL A 63 -2.55 -17.89 -13.25
CA VAL A 63 -3.46 -16.81 -13.64
C VAL A 63 -4.73 -16.85 -12.79
N GLY A 64 -5.13 -15.70 -12.26
CA GLY A 64 -6.26 -15.55 -11.34
C GLY A 64 -5.90 -15.67 -9.86
N ASP A 65 -4.66 -16.07 -9.51
CA ASP A 65 -4.17 -15.96 -8.14
C ASP A 65 -3.87 -14.50 -7.78
N TRP A 66 -3.93 -14.20 -6.48
CA TRP A 66 -3.72 -12.88 -5.94
C TRP A 66 -2.37 -12.76 -5.24
N MET A 67 -1.69 -11.65 -5.51
CA MET A 67 -0.55 -11.20 -4.73
C MET A 67 -0.93 -9.96 -3.92
N LEU A 68 -0.46 -9.93 -2.69
CA LEU A 68 -0.72 -8.90 -1.71
C LEU A 68 0.58 -8.13 -1.50
N PHE A 69 0.46 -6.80 -1.48
CA PHE A 69 1.56 -5.91 -1.16
C PHE A 69 1.15 -5.07 0.05
N GLU A 70 1.77 -5.36 1.19
CA GLU A 70 1.56 -4.63 2.43
C GLU A 70 2.33 -3.32 2.45
N ASN A 71 1.92 -2.39 3.32
CA ASN A 71 2.57 -1.09 3.52
C ASN A 71 2.56 -0.18 2.28
N MET A 72 1.57 -0.34 1.40
CA MET A 72 1.38 0.44 0.17
C MET A 72 0.64 1.77 0.42
N VAL A 73 1.10 2.56 1.40
CA VAL A 73 0.29 3.65 1.99
C VAL A 73 0.81 5.06 1.69
N ALA A 74 2.11 5.24 1.47
CA ALA A 74 2.72 6.54 1.18
C ALA A 74 3.08 6.62 -0.32
N CYS A 75 2.69 7.73 -0.95
CA CYS A 75 3.01 8.04 -2.35
C CYS A 75 2.64 6.95 -3.39
N THR A 76 1.68 6.08 -3.08
CA THR A 76 1.23 5.02 -4.01
C THR A 76 0.13 5.55 -4.93
N ILE A 77 -1.11 5.68 -4.44
CA ILE A 77 -2.24 6.09 -5.29
C ILE A 77 -2.20 7.58 -5.66
N THR A 78 -1.55 8.42 -4.85
CA THR A 78 -1.53 9.88 -5.04
C THR A 78 -0.88 10.30 -6.36
N ALA A 79 0.15 9.58 -6.80
CA ALA A 79 0.86 9.83 -8.05
C ALA A 79 0.50 8.84 -9.18
N ALA A 80 -0.42 7.90 -8.93
CA ALA A 80 -0.79 6.89 -9.91
C ALA A 80 -1.45 7.51 -11.16
N SER A 81 -1.02 7.12 -12.35
CA SER A 81 -1.62 7.53 -13.62
C SER A 81 -2.50 6.42 -14.19
N THR A 82 -3.32 6.75 -15.20
CA THR A 82 -4.08 5.78 -16.00
C THR A 82 -3.39 5.46 -17.32
N PHE A 83 -2.04 5.38 -17.31
CA PHE A 83 -1.23 5.05 -18.47
C PHE A 83 -1.71 3.75 -19.15
N HIS A 84 -1.74 3.72 -20.49
CA HIS A 84 -2.36 2.66 -21.30
C HIS A 84 -3.83 2.33 -20.98
N GLY A 85 -4.57 3.22 -20.32
CA GLY A 85 -5.99 3.04 -20.03
C GLY A 85 -6.29 2.10 -18.86
N PHE A 86 -5.26 1.61 -18.15
CA PHE A 86 -5.46 0.83 -16.93
C PHE A 86 -6.01 1.72 -15.82
N GLN A 87 -7.09 1.26 -15.20
CA GLN A 87 -7.77 2.00 -14.15
C GLN A 87 -7.05 1.85 -12.81
N ARG A 88 -7.19 2.87 -11.96
CA ARG A 88 -6.66 2.81 -10.60
C ARG A 88 -7.41 1.75 -9.78
N PRO A 89 -6.75 1.05 -8.85
CA PRO A 89 -7.43 0.13 -7.94
C PRO A 89 -8.52 0.83 -7.11
N THR A 90 -9.62 0.13 -6.85
CA THR A 90 -10.67 0.61 -5.94
C THR A 90 -10.21 0.49 -4.50
N ILE A 91 -10.41 1.54 -3.70
CA ILE A 91 -10.02 1.57 -2.29
C ILE A 91 -11.22 1.21 -1.41
N TYR A 92 -11.04 0.21 -0.55
CA TYR A 92 -12.02 -0.17 0.46
C TYR A 92 -11.53 0.25 1.84
N PHE A 93 -12.21 1.23 2.45
CA PHE A 93 -11.91 1.69 3.80
C PHE A 93 -12.61 0.79 4.83
N VAL A 94 -11.84 0.29 5.80
CA VAL A 94 -12.36 -0.52 6.91
C VAL A 94 -11.88 0.08 8.22
N ILE A 95 -12.77 0.18 9.20
CA ILE A 95 -12.42 0.62 10.55
C ILE A 95 -13.00 -0.35 11.59
N LEU A 96 -12.20 -0.70 12.58
CA LEU A 96 -12.64 -1.51 13.70
C LEU A 96 -13.58 -0.69 14.60
N ARG A 97 -14.63 -1.33 15.13
CA ARG A 97 -15.56 -0.68 16.08
C ARG A 97 -14.86 0.07 17.23
N PRO A 98 -13.87 -0.49 17.96
CA PRO A 98 -13.18 0.26 19.00
C PRO A 98 -12.43 1.50 18.47
N ALA A 99 -11.83 1.42 17.28
CA ALA A 99 -11.15 2.57 16.66
C ALA A 99 -12.14 3.66 16.24
N TRP A 100 -13.32 3.27 15.73
CA TRP A 100 -14.39 4.19 15.41
C TRP A 100 -14.95 4.90 16.66
N GLN A 101 -15.15 4.17 17.76
CA GLN A 101 -15.56 4.76 19.04
C GLN A 101 -14.53 5.75 19.58
N LEU A 102 -13.24 5.42 19.48
CA LEU A 102 -12.16 6.34 19.84
C LEU A 102 -12.22 7.61 18.97
N MET A 103 -12.42 7.48 17.66
CA MET A 103 -12.53 8.61 16.75
C MET A 103 -13.70 9.54 17.12
N GLN A 104 -14.86 8.96 17.45
CA GLN A 104 -16.02 9.71 17.94
C GLN A 104 -15.74 10.42 19.27
N TRP A 105 -15.04 9.75 20.19
CA TRP A 105 -14.66 10.34 21.47
C TRP A 105 -13.74 11.54 21.27
N VAL A 106 -12.71 11.42 20.43
CA VAL A 106 -11.80 12.52 20.07
C VAL A 106 -12.57 13.66 19.43
N GLN A 107 -13.43 13.41 18.44
CA GLN A 107 -14.23 14.48 17.82
C GLN A 107 -15.05 15.27 18.84
N ASN A 108 -15.66 14.59 19.81
CA ASN A 108 -16.49 15.23 20.82
C ASN A 108 -15.68 16.01 21.88
N HIS A 109 -14.45 15.57 22.21
CA HIS A 109 -13.62 16.21 23.25
C HIS A 109 -12.64 17.24 22.68
N SER A 110 -12.17 17.07 21.45
CA SER A 110 -11.40 18.09 20.73
C SER A 110 -12.22 19.34 20.45
N PHE A 111 -13.54 19.21 20.30
CA PHE A 111 -14.46 20.35 20.19
C PHE A 111 -14.64 21.11 21.51
N LEU A 112 -14.54 20.42 22.66
CA LEU A 112 -14.67 21.03 23.98
C LEU A 112 -13.40 21.75 24.43
N LEU A 113 -12.22 21.30 24.00
CA LEU A 113 -10.93 21.98 24.23
C LEU A 113 -10.74 23.22 23.36
N GLY A 114 -11.60 23.46 22.36
CA GLY A 114 -11.57 24.65 21.50
C GLY A 114 -12.27 25.89 22.07
N MET A 115 -12.74 25.86 23.33
CA MET A 115 -13.43 26.99 23.99
C MET A 115 -12.62 27.67 25.11
N GLU A 116 -11.34 27.35 25.27
CA GLU A 116 -10.42 28.12 26.13
C GLU A 116 -9.19 28.56 25.31
N GLU A 117 -9.37 29.57 24.46
CA GLU A 117 -8.27 30.37 23.94
C GLU A 117 -7.95 31.46 24.98
N GLN A 118 -6.88 31.27 25.76
CA GLN A 118 -6.15 32.38 26.36
C GLN A 118 -4.76 32.44 25.74
N ASP A 119 -4.43 33.65 25.27
CA ASP A 119 -3.14 34.11 24.77
C ASP A 119 -1.92 33.42 25.42
N ILE A 120 -1.00 32.93 24.59
CA ILE A 120 0.45 33.24 24.65
C ILE A 120 1.13 32.55 23.46
N CYS A 121 1.81 33.37 22.64
CA CYS A 121 2.75 32.95 21.60
C CYS A 121 3.71 31.83 22.04
N THR A 122 3.52 30.61 21.54
CA THR A 122 4.62 29.67 21.25
C THR A 122 4.12 28.63 20.24
N LEU A 123 4.52 28.76 18.97
CA LEU A 123 4.27 27.74 17.96
C LEU A 123 5.16 26.52 18.24
N PRO A 124 4.65 25.28 18.34
CA PRO A 124 5.48 24.10 18.19
C PRO A 124 5.56 23.70 16.71
N VAL A 125 6.77 23.32 16.34
CA VAL A 125 7.24 22.73 15.08
C VAL A 125 6.30 21.62 14.57
N PRO A 126 6.14 21.43 13.25
CA PRO A 126 5.29 20.37 12.70
C PRO A 126 5.72 18.99 13.21
N CYS A 127 4.76 18.25 13.74
CA CYS A 127 4.85 16.87 14.19
C CYS A 127 5.11 15.92 13.01
N ALA A 128 6.33 15.94 12.48
CA ALA A 128 6.83 14.94 11.52
C ALA A 128 7.87 13.99 12.15
N CYS A 129 8.26 14.19 13.40
CA CYS A 129 9.10 13.24 14.14
C CYS A 129 8.52 13.01 15.54
N GLU A 130 8.60 11.76 15.98
CA GLU A 130 8.23 11.25 17.30
C GLU A 130 6.75 10.92 17.49
N SER A 131 6.34 9.79 16.91
CA SER A 131 5.52 8.87 17.67
C SER A 131 5.81 7.43 17.23
N GLU A 132 6.51 6.69 18.09
CA GLU A 132 6.56 5.22 18.09
C GLU A 132 5.19 4.62 18.47
N MET A 133 4.11 5.09 17.84
CA MET A 133 2.80 4.47 17.95
C MET A 133 2.67 3.44 16.86
N LYS A 134 2.93 2.18 17.24
CA LYS A 134 2.72 0.99 16.41
C LYS A 134 1.22 0.76 16.18
N TRP A 135 0.60 1.57 15.33
CA TRP A 135 -0.72 1.30 14.79
C TRP A 135 -0.56 0.41 13.56
N HIS A 136 -0.95 -0.85 13.67
CA HIS A 136 -1.11 -1.73 12.52
C HIS A 136 -2.38 -1.32 11.74
N LEU A 137 -2.31 -0.19 11.04
CA LEU A 137 -3.25 0.14 9.98
C LEU A 137 -2.76 -0.59 8.73
N THR A 138 -3.08 -1.88 8.62
CA THR A 138 -2.67 -2.67 7.45
C THR A 138 -3.53 -2.26 6.25
N VAL A 139 -3.09 -1.25 5.52
CA VAL A 139 -3.59 -0.98 4.17
C VAL A 139 -2.92 -1.99 3.24
N LEU A 140 -3.71 -2.94 2.76
CA LEU A 140 -3.31 -3.93 1.77
C LEU A 140 -3.66 -3.40 0.38
N ALA A 141 -2.67 -3.29 -0.48
CA ALA A 141 -2.93 -3.30 -1.91
C ALA A 141 -3.01 -4.77 -2.36
N SER A 142 -4.08 -5.12 -3.05
CA SER A 142 -4.23 -6.43 -3.68
C SER A 142 -4.17 -6.27 -5.19
N THR A 143 -3.37 -7.10 -5.84
CA THR A 143 -3.28 -7.17 -7.30
C THR A 143 -3.49 -8.62 -7.74
N SER A 144 -4.11 -8.80 -8.90
CA SER A 144 -4.37 -10.13 -9.47
C SER A 144 -3.40 -10.41 -10.61
N ILE A 145 -2.97 -11.66 -10.75
CA ILE A 145 -2.18 -12.12 -11.89
C ILE A 145 -3.13 -12.32 -13.07
N ASN A 146 -2.87 -11.62 -14.16
CA ASN A 146 -3.74 -11.67 -15.33
C ASN A 146 -3.13 -12.46 -16.47
N VAL A 147 -1.80 -12.64 -16.49
CA VAL A 147 -1.06 -13.44 -17.49
C VAL A 147 0.19 -14.05 -16.85
#